data_AF-A0A0Q4C2H6-F1
#
_entry.id   AF-A0A0Q4C2H6-F1
#
_cell.length_a   1.000
_cell.length_b   1.000
_cell.length_c   1.000
_cell.angle_alpha   90.00
_cell.angle_beta   90.00
_cell.angle_gamma   90.00
#
_symmetry.space_group_name_H-M   'P 1'
#
loop_
_entity.id
_entity.type
_entity.pdbx_description
1 polymer ?
#
loop_
_entity_poly.entity_id
_entity_poly.type
_entity_poly.pdbx_seq_one_letter_code
_entity_poly.pdbx_strand_id
1 'polypeptide(L)'
;MLVDDTQFPIVRMHYNRADDRGDEVSFQIFERLLGRNQPFVLVGLGAEADQVQSNEERKRLTLWMKRNREALHTYVRAMVYVEPSPAKRFLAKTSAPIFQKFWGYPIVVSASEAEAEGVAARLLAGEQPAQIEAEQPDA
;
A
#
# COMPACT_ATOMS: atom_id res chain seq x y z
N MET A 1 -0.47 13.47 0.78
CA MET A 1 -1.27 12.27 1.10
C MET A 1 -1.51 12.20 2.61
N LEU A 2 -2.66 11.71 3.06
CA LEU A 2 -2.95 11.44 4.47
C LEU A 2 -2.68 9.96 4.79
N VAL A 3 -1.98 9.70 5.91
CA VAL A 3 -1.74 8.35 6.43
C VAL A 3 -2.40 8.23 7.80
N ASP A 4 -3.32 7.29 7.94
CA ASP A 4 -4.04 6.98 9.18
C ASP A 4 -3.60 5.61 9.72
N ASP A 5 -2.95 5.63 10.89
CA ASP A 5 -2.49 4.45 11.61
C ASP A 5 -3.28 4.17 12.90
N THR A 6 -4.45 4.80 13.10
CA THR A 6 -5.28 4.64 14.31
C THR A 6 -5.87 3.23 14.45
N GLN A 7 -6.01 2.50 13.34
CA GLN A 7 -6.54 1.13 13.29
C GLN A 7 -5.44 0.08 13.04
N PHE A 8 -4.21 0.35 13.47
CA PHE A 8 -3.12 -0.61 13.40
C PHE A 8 -3.56 -2.00 13.93
N PRO A 9 -3.25 -3.12 13.24
CA PRO A 9 -2.24 -3.30 12.19
C PRO A 9 -2.71 -3.04 10.75
N ILE A 10 -3.84 -2.35 10.55
CA ILE A 10 -4.28 -1.86 9.24
C ILE A 10 -3.99 -0.36 9.17
N VAL A 11 -3.18 0.06 8.19
CA VAL A 11 -2.80 1.46 7.98
C VAL A 11 -3.43 1.94 6.68
N ARG A 12 -4.23 3.00 6.73
CA ARG A 12 -4.92 3.56 5.56
C ARG A 12 -4.15 4.73 4.96
N MET A 13 -3.97 4.70 3.65
CA MET A 13 -3.30 5.74 2.86
C MET A 13 -4.33 6.37 1.92
N HIS A 14 -4.71 7.61 2.20
CA HIS A 14 -5.67 8.36 1.39
C HIS A 14 -4.92 9.27 0.41
N TYR A 15 -4.84 8.85 -0.86
CA TYR A 15 -4.13 9.59 -1.91
C TYR A 15 -4.85 10.89 -2.31
N ASN A 16 -6.18 10.91 -2.29
CA ASN A 16 -7.01 12.10 -2.57
C ASN A 16 -7.12 13.09 -1.40
N ARG A 17 -6.56 12.76 -0.23
CA ARG A 17 -6.54 13.66 0.92
C ARG A 17 -5.12 14.14 1.18
N ALA A 18 -4.96 15.44 1.32
CA ALA A 18 -3.72 16.01 1.81
C ALA A 18 -3.76 16.01 3.34
N ASP A 19 -2.63 15.69 3.97
CA ASP A 19 -2.40 16.10 5.35
C ASP A 19 -1.96 17.57 5.29
N ASP A 20 -2.63 18.44 6.05
CA ASP A 20 -2.31 19.87 6.13
C ASP A 20 -0.84 20.13 6.54
N ARG A 21 -0.18 19.11 7.11
CA ARG A 21 1.21 19.14 7.56
C ARG A 21 2.22 18.68 6.49
N GLY A 22 1.76 18.26 5.31
CA GLY A 22 2.61 17.92 4.15
C GLY A 22 3.25 16.51 4.17
N ASP A 23 3.99 16.18 3.11
CA ASP A 23 4.54 14.82 2.86
C ASP A 23 5.60 14.36 3.86
N GLU A 24 6.28 15.31 4.52
CA GLU A 24 7.28 15.00 5.55
C GLU A 24 6.66 14.27 6.75
N VAL A 25 5.38 14.52 7.03
CA VAL A 25 4.63 13.80 8.07
C VAL A 25 4.35 12.36 7.67
N SER A 26 4.10 12.08 6.38
CA SER A 26 3.86 10.70 5.91
C SER A 26 5.11 9.82 6.12
N PHE A 27 6.30 10.31 5.77
CA PHE A 27 7.54 9.57 6.00
C PHE A 27 7.79 9.31 7.49
N GLN A 28 7.55 10.31 8.35
CA GLN A 28 7.69 10.12 9.80
C GLN A 28 6.70 9.09 10.36
N ILE A 29 5.46 9.04 9.84
CA ILE A 29 4.50 8.00 10.21
C ILE A 29 5.03 6.62 9.82
N PHE A 30 5.52 6.44 8.59
CA PHE A 30 6.08 5.16 8.16
C PHE A 30 7.32 4.74 8.95
N GLU A 31 8.23 5.66 9.27
CA GLU A 31 9.38 5.38 10.16
C GLU A 31 8.90 4.89 11.54
N ARG A 32 7.88 5.53 12.13
CA ARG A 32 7.29 5.07 13.39
C ARG A 32 6.64 3.70 13.27
N LEU A 33 5.95 3.42 12.17
CA LEU A 33 5.31 2.12 11.92
C LEU A 33 6.33 1.00 11.81
N LEU A 34 7.40 1.21 11.03
CA LEU A 34 8.50 0.25 10.91
C LEU A 34 9.22 0.05 12.24
N GLY A 35 9.38 1.11 13.03
CA GLY A 35 9.95 1.04 14.38
C GLY A 35 9.15 0.21 15.39
N ARG A 36 7.87 -0.11 15.10
CA ARG A 36 7.06 -1.01 15.96
C ARG A 36 7.53 -2.47 15.86
N ASN A 37 8.29 -2.82 14.82
CA ASN A 37 8.75 -4.19 14.55
C ASN A 37 7.61 -5.23 14.56
N GLN A 38 6.43 -4.84 14.05
CA GLN A 38 5.23 -5.68 14.01
C GLN A 38 4.71 -5.74 12.58
N PRO A 39 4.22 -6.91 12.10
CA PRO A 39 3.63 -7.01 10.78
C PRO A 39 2.35 -6.17 10.64
N PHE A 40 2.18 -5.51 9.50
CA PHE A 40 1.00 -4.70 9.18
C PHE A 40 0.67 -4.73 7.69
N VAL A 41 -0.53 -4.24 7.36
CA VAL A 41 -1.03 -4.11 5.98
C VAL A 41 -1.28 -2.64 5.68
N LEU A 42 -0.90 -2.24 4.46
CA LEU A 42 -1.23 -0.92 3.91
C LEU A 42 -2.50 -1.01 3.08
N VAL A 43 -3.45 -0.09 3.25
CA VAL A 43 -4.65 0.01 2.40
C VAL A 43 -4.62 1.34 1.66
N GLY A 44 -4.48 1.30 0.34
CA GLY A 44 -4.43 2.47 -0.53
C GLY A 44 -5.81 2.86 -1.04
N LEU A 45 -6.24 4.09 -0.77
CA LEU A 45 -7.58 4.61 -1.06
C LEU A 45 -7.53 5.90 -1.88
N GLY A 46 -8.46 6.04 -2.82
CA GLY A 46 -8.71 7.29 -3.52
C GLY A 46 -7.55 7.78 -4.39
N ALA A 47 -6.79 6.87 -4.99
CA ALA A 47 -5.78 7.25 -5.98
C ALA A 47 -6.46 7.71 -7.27
N GLU A 48 -6.10 8.90 -7.73
CA GLU A 48 -6.54 9.43 -9.02
C GLU A 48 -5.43 9.26 -10.06
N ALA A 49 -5.84 9.08 -11.32
CA ALA A 49 -4.93 8.73 -12.42
C ALA A 49 -3.88 9.82 -12.72
N ASP A 50 -4.15 11.06 -12.32
CA ASP A 50 -3.35 12.23 -12.74
C ASP A 50 -2.44 12.78 -11.63
N GLN A 51 -2.26 12.07 -10.52
CA GLN A 51 -1.26 12.45 -9.52
C GLN A 51 0.16 12.14 -10.02
N VAL A 52 0.69 13.06 -10.83
CA VAL A 52 2.09 13.03 -11.25
C VAL A 52 2.96 13.49 -10.08
N GLN A 53 3.53 12.52 -9.36
CA GLN A 53 4.60 12.81 -8.41
C GLN A 53 5.77 13.48 -9.14
N SER A 54 6.22 14.62 -8.62
CA SER A 54 7.40 15.33 -9.10
C SER A 54 8.65 14.45 -9.02
N ASN A 55 9.65 14.77 -9.84
CA ASN A 55 10.93 14.06 -9.84
C ASN A 55 11.62 14.09 -8.46
N GLU A 56 11.46 15.18 -7.71
CA GLU A 56 12.01 15.34 -6.36
C GLU A 56 11.31 14.42 -5.35
N GLU A 57 9.98 14.30 -5.41
CA GLU A 57 9.23 13.35 -4.56
C GLU A 57 9.62 11.91 -4.85
N ARG A 58 9.73 11.54 -6.13
CA ARG A 58 10.18 10.21 -6.55
C ARG A 58 11.57 9.88 -6.03
N LYS A 59 12.48 10.86 -6.06
CA LYS A 59 13.86 10.69 -5.55
C LYS A 59 13.88 10.50 -4.04
N ARG A 60 13.13 11.31 -3.29
CA ARG A 60 12.98 11.16 -1.82
C ARG A 60 12.40 9.79 -1.46
N LEU A 61 11.34 9.38 -2.16
CA LEU A 61 10.71 8.07 -1.95
C LEU A 61 11.67 6.92 -2.22
N THR A 62 12.42 6.98 -3.32
CA THR A 62 13.40 5.96 -3.68
C THR A 62 14.52 5.85 -2.64
N LEU A 63 15.03 6.97 -2.14
CA LEU A 63 16.07 6.98 -1.10
C LEU A 63 15.55 6.41 0.22
N TRP A 64 14.35 6.81 0.63
CA TRP A 64 13.69 6.31 1.82
C TRP A 64 13.44 4.81 1.76
N MET A 65 12.91 4.31 0.63
CA MET A 65 12.68 2.89 0.41
C MET A 65 13.99 2.10 0.50
N LYS A 66 15.08 2.59 -0.11
CA LYS A 66 16.38 1.91 -0.06
C LYS A 66 16.90 1.77 1.37
N ARG A 67 16.72 2.80 2.21
CA ARG A 67 17.12 2.78 3.62
C ARG A 67 16.30 1.79 4.43
N ASN A 68 15.01 1.65 4.11
CA ASN A 68 14.04 0.88 4.89
C ASN A 68 13.71 -0.49 4.29
N ARG A 69 14.40 -0.92 3.23
CA ARG A 69 14.04 -2.09 2.42
C ARG A 69 13.85 -3.37 3.23
N GLU A 70 14.75 -3.65 4.18
CA GLU A 70 14.69 -4.85 5.01
C GLU A 70 13.48 -4.83 5.95
N ALA A 71 13.24 -3.69 6.61
CA ALA A 71 12.09 -3.50 7.49
C ALA A 71 10.76 -3.58 6.70
N LEU A 72 10.72 -2.98 5.51
CA LEU A 72 9.56 -3.06 4.61
C LEU A 72 9.27 -4.51 4.21
N HIS A 73 10.28 -5.26 3.77
CA HIS A 73 10.15 -6.68 3.41
C HIS A 73 9.73 -7.54 4.61
N THR A 74 10.15 -7.19 5.83
CA THR A 74 9.90 -7.99 7.03
C THR A 74 8.51 -7.72 7.62
N TYR A 75 8.09 -6.46 7.67
CA TYR A 75 6.90 -6.04 8.42
C TYR A 75 5.70 -5.70 7.55
N VAL A 76 5.87 -5.34 6.27
CA VAL A 76 4.72 -5.07 5.40
C VAL A 76 4.26 -6.38 4.76
N ARG A 77 3.09 -6.88 5.18
CA ARG A 77 2.53 -8.14 4.63
C ARG A 77 2.13 -7.98 3.17
N ALA A 78 1.42 -6.91 2.86
CA ALA A 78 1.16 -6.45 1.51
C ALA A 78 0.61 -5.01 1.56
N MET A 79 0.50 -4.41 0.38
CA MET A 79 -0.42 -3.31 0.13
C MET A 79 -1.69 -3.83 -0.52
N VAL A 80 -2.85 -3.43 -0.01
CA VAL A 80 -4.16 -3.65 -0.65
C VAL A 80 -4.58 -2.34 -1.30
N TYR A 81 -4.63 -2.31 -2.63
CA TYR A 81 -4.95 -1.13 -3.40
C TYR A 81 -6.41 -1.17 -3.88
N VAL A 82 -7.20 -0.19 -3.49
CA VAL A 82 -8.61 -0.09 -3.88
C VAL A 82 -8.73 0.67 -5.19
N GLU A 83 -9.23 -0.02 -6.21
CA GLU A 83 -9.51 0.56 -7.52
C GLU A 83 -10.90 0.12 -8.01
N PRO A 84 -11.89 1.02 -7.99
CA PRO A 84 -13.25 0.70 -8.41
C PRO A 84 -13.38 0.40 -9.91
N SER A 85 -12.51 0.95 -10.77
CA SER A 85 -12.59 0.75 -12.22
C SER A 85 -12.00 -0.60 -12.63
N PRO A 86 -12.77 -1.50 -13.27
CA PRO A 86 -12.27 -2.80 -13.75
C PRO A 86 -11.05 -2.67 -14.67
N ALA A 87 -11.10 -1.72 -15.62
CA ALA A 87 -10.00 -1.48 -16.54
C ALA A 87 -8.72 -1.03 -15.82
N LYS A 88 -8.83 -0.15 -14.82
CA LYS A 88 -7.67 0.30 -14.03
C LYS A 88 -7.18 -0.80 -13.08
N ARG A 89 -8.07 -1.61 -12.50
CA ARG A 89 -7.68 -2.77 -11.71
C ARG A 89 -6.83 -3.73 -12.51
N PHE A 90 -7.24 -4.03 -13.75
CA PHE A 90 -6.47 -4.90 -14.63
C PHE A 90 -5.05 -4.35 -14.88
N LEU A 91 -4.92 -3.06 -15.16
CA LEU A 91 -3.62 -2.40 -15.32
C LEU A 91 -2.78 -2.42 -14.03
N ALA A 92 -3.42 -2.23 -12.86
CA ALA A 92 -2.74 -2.31 -11.57
C ALA A 92 -2.24 -3.73 -11.28
N LYS A 93 -3.08 -4.75 -11.51
CA LYS A 93 -2.72 -6.17 -11.34
C LYS A 93 -1.56 -6.58 -12.25
N THR A 94 -1.56 -6.17 -13.51
CA THR A 94 -0.44 -6.44 -14.44
C THR A 94 0.86 -5.76 -14.03
N SER A 95 0.79 -4.68 -13.25
CA SER A 95 1.94 -3.94 -12.72
C SER A 95 2.44 -4.49 -11.36
N ALA A 96 1.74 -5.44 -10.74
CA ALA A 96 2.07 -5.97 -9.41
C ALA A 96 3.50 -6.54 -9.30
N PRO A 97 4.06 -7.28 -10.29
CA PRO A 97 5.45 -7.75 -10.20
C PRO A 97 6.47 -6.61 -10.18
N ILE A 98 6.21 -5.52 -10.91
CA ILE A 98 7.06 -4.34 -10.95
C ILE A 98 7.00 -3.62 -9.59
N PHE A 99 5.79 -3.48 -9.04
CA PHE A 99 5.58 -2.92 -7.70
C PHE A 99 6.36 -3.72 -6.66
N GLN A 100 6.22 -5.04 -6.61
CA GLN A 100 6.89 -5.89 -5.63
C GLN A 100 8.41 -5.80 -5.74
N LYS A 101 8.95 -5.74 -6.97
CA LYS A 101 10.39 -5.55 -7.19
C LYS A 101 10.88 -4.21 -6.64
N PHE A 102 10.08 -3.15 -6.78
CA PHE A 102 10.43 -1.82 -6.31
C PHE A 102 10.34 -1.71 -4.77
N TRP A 103 9.25 -2.20 -4.18
CA TRP A 103 8.97 -2.01 -2.75
C TRP A 103 9.49 -3.11 -1.84
N GLY A 104 9.70 -4.32 -2.36
CA GLY A 104 10.10 -5.48 -1.58
C GLY A 104 8.95 -6.19 -0.86
N TYR A 105 7.71 -5.77 -1.05
CA TYR A 105 6.51 -6.45 -0.55
C TYR A 105 5.42 -6.49 -1.63
N PRO A 106 4.49 -7.45 -1.58
CA PRO A 106 3.49 -7.65 -2.62
C PRO A 106 2.36 -6.61 -2.55
N ILE A 107 1.62 -6.48 -3.65
CA ILE A 107 0.40 -5.69 -3.75
C ILE A 107 -0.76 -6.60 -4.16
N VAL A 108 -1.93 -6.40 -3.56
CA VAL A 108 -3.21 -7.03 -3.93
C VAL A 108 -4.16 -5.92 -4.33
N VAL A 109 -4.95 -6.12 -5.39
CA VAL A 109 -5.89 -5.10 -5.89
C VAL A 109 -7.32 -5.51 -5.57
N SER A 110 -8.09 -4.63 -4.95
CA SER A 110 -9.49 -4.85 -4.57
C SER A 110 -10.42 -3.85 -5.26
N ALA A 111 -11.67 -4.23 -5.49
CA ALA A 111 -12.67 -3.38 -6.13
C ALA A 111 -13.32 -2.36 -5.18
N SER A 112 -13.26 -2.60 -3.87
CA SER A 112 -13.87 -1.74 -2.86
C SER A 112 -13.08 -1.73 -1.55
N GLU A 113 -13.36 -0.75 -0.69
CA GLU A 113 -12.79 -0.69 0.66
C GLU A 113 -13.25 -1.87 1.53
N ALA A 114 -14.51 -2.29 1.44
CA ALA A 114 -15.02 -3.45 2.18
C ALA A 114 -14.29 -4.75 1.79
N GLU A 115 -14.03 -4.93 0.50
CA GLU A 115 -13.21 -6.06 0.04
C GLU A 115 -11.76 -5.94 0.55
N ALA A 116 -11.19 -4.75 0.51
CA ALA A 116 -9.83 -4.52 0.98
C ALA A 116 -9.65 -4.80 2.47
N GLU A 117 -10.66 -4.49 3.29
CA GLU A 117 -10.66 -4.84 4.72
C GLU A 117 -10.64 -6.35 4.93
N GLY A 118 -11.45 -7.10 4.18
CA GLY A 118 -11.44 -8.56 4.21
C GLY A 118 -10.09 -9.15 3.79
N VAL A 119 -9.52 -8.64 2.69
CA VAL A 119 -8.18 -9.03 2.22
C VAL A 119 -7.11 -8.71 3.26
N ALA A 120 -7.15 -7.52 3.87
CA ALA A 120 -6.20 -7.12 4.90
C ALA A 120 -6.24 -8.05 6.12
N ALA A 121 -7.45 -8.42 6.58
CA ALA A 121 -7.61 -9.36 7.69
C ALA A 121 -6.99 -10.73 7.39
N ARG A 122 -7.18 -11.26 6.18
CA ARG A 122 -6.60 -12.53 5.72
C ARG A 122 -5.08 -12.48 5.64
N LEU A 123 -4.52 -11.41 5.09
CA LEU A 123 -3.07 -11.17 5.03
C LEU A 123 -2.44 -11.10 6.43
N LEU A 124 -3.12 -10.48 7.39
CA LEU A 124 -2.69 -10.41 8.78
C LEU A 124 -2.76 -11.79 9.47
N ALA A 125 -3.73 -12.62 9.09
CA ALA A 125 -3.83 -14.02 9.54
C ALA A 125 -2.77 -14.95 8.92
N GLY A 126 -1.94 -14.44 7.99
CA GLY A 126 -0.83 -15.17 7.38
C GLY A 126 -1.16 -15.84 6.05
N GLU A 127 -2.33 -15.57 5.47
CA GLU A 127 -2.64 -16.03 4.12
C GLU A 127 -1.76 -15.33 3.09
N GLN A 128 -1.38 -16.08 2.05
CA GLN A 128 -0.49 -15.55 1.02
C GLN A 128 -1.25 -14.69 0.01
N PRO A 129 -0.69 -13.54 -0.41
CA PRO A 129 -1.30 -12.67 -1.42
C PRO A 129 -1.74 -13.40 -2.69
N ALA A 130 -0.88 -14.29 -3.22
CA ALA A 130 -1.18 -15.05 -4.44
C ALA A 130 -2.39 -15.99 -4.29
N GLN A 131 -2.64 -16.50 -3.09
CA GLN A 131 -3.83 -17.33 -2.81
C GLN A 131 -5.08 -16.45 -2.81
N ILE A 132 -5.02 -15.28 -2.15
CA ILE A 132 -6.12 -14.34 -2.10
C ILE A 132 -6.47 -13.84 -3.52
N GLU A 133 -5.47 -13.50 -4.33
CA GLU A 133 -5.68 -13.05 -5.71
C GLU A 133 -6.31 -14.11 -6.61
N ALA A 134 -5.95 -15.39 -6.44
CA ALA A 134 -6.52 -16.50 -7.20
C ALA A 134 -8.01 -16.75 -6.85
N GLU A 135 -8.44 -16.34 -5.66
CA GLU A 135 -9.83 -16.45 -5.21
C GLU A 135 -10.67 -15.21 -5.55
N GLN A 136 -10.03 -14.10 -5.95
CA GLN A 136 -10.78 -12.93 -6.40
C GLN A 136 -11.43 -13.22 -7.75
N PRO A 137 -12.73 -12.95 -7.90
CA PRO A 137 -13.37 -13.04 -9.21
C PRO A 137 -12.71 -12.03 -10.16
N ASP A 138 -12.34 -12.48 -11.36
CA ASP A 138 -11.95 -11.60 -12.46
C ASP A 138 -13.19 -10.75 -12.83
N ALA A 139 -13.28 -9.56 -12.23
CA ALA A 139 -14.35 -8.59 -12.43
C ALA A 139 -13.87 -7.43 -13.30
#